data_AF-A2AKB0-F1
#
_entry.id   AF-A2AKB0-F1
#
_cell.length_a   1.000
_cell.length_b   1.000
_cell.length_c   1.000
_cell.angle_alpha   90.00
_cell.angle_beta   90.00
_cell.angle_gamma   90.00
#
_symmetry.space_group_name_H-M   'P 1'
#
loop_
_entity.id
_entity.type
_entity.pdbx_description
1 polymer ?
#
loop_
_entity_poly.entity_id
_entity_poly.type
_entity_poly.pdbx_seq_one_letter_code
_entity_poly.pdbx_strand_id
1 'polypeptide(L)'
;MSTTAAAPTGIPAVPGPVNPPPPEVSNPSKPGRKTNQLQYMQNVVVKTLWKHQFAWPFYQPVDAIKLNLPDYHKIIKNPMDMGTIKKRLE
;
A
#
# COMPACT_ATOMS: atom_id res chain seq x y z
N MET A 1 31.65 -34.92 32.10
CA MET A 1 30.38 -34.27 32.48
C MET A 1 30.33 -32.96 31.72
N SER A 2 29.64 -32.94 30.58
CA SER A 2 29.58 -31.76 29.69
C SER A 2 28.20 -31.13 29.81
N THR A 3 28.15 -29.93 30.36
CA THR A 3 26.95 -29.14 30.54
C THR A 3 26.72 -28.28 29.29
N THR A 4 25.69 -28.62 28.51
CA THR A 4 25.07 -27.73 27.52
C THR A 4 23.83 -27.13 28.17
N ALA A 5 23.81 -25.82 28.38
CA ALA A 5 22.59 -25.10 28.80
C ALA A 5 22.19 -24.14 27.68
N ALA A 6 21.03 -24.42 27.10
CA ALA A 6 20.43 -23.73 25.98
C ALA A 6 19.94 -22.32 26.36
N ALA A 7 20.08 -21.38 25.42
CA ALA A 7 19.46 -20.07 25.45
C ALA A 7 17.92 -20.18 25.35
N PRO A 8 17.14 -19.25 25.93
CA PRO A 8 15.69 -19.32 25.89
C PRO A 8 15.18 -18.87 24.53
N THR A 9 14.62 -19.80 23.76
CA THR A 9 13.79 -19.50 22.59
C THR A 9 12.35 -19.31 23.04
N GLY A 10 11.73 -18.19 22.65
CA GLY A 10 10.27 -18.06 22.64
C GLY A 10 9.74 -16.77 23.25
N ILE A 11 10.03 -15.62 22.64
CA ILE A 11 9.08 -14.51 22.73
C ILE A 11 7.97 -14.83 21.71
N PRO A 12 6.70 -14.96 22.11
CA PRO A 12 5.61 -15.09 21.14
C PRO A 12 5.54 -13.77 20.37
N ALA A 13 5.79 -13.83 19.06
CA ALA A 13 5.62 -12.69 18.17
C ALA A 13 4.14 -12.31 18.20
N VAL A 14 3.80 -11.31 19.00
CA VAL A 14 2.53 -10.60 18.89
C VAL A 14 2.41 -10.15 17.44
N PRO A 15 1.32 -10.47 16.70
CA PRO A 15 1.14 -9.96 15.35
C PRO A 15 0.92 -8.45 15.48
N GLY A 16 2.01 -7.70 15.42
CA GLY A 16 1.98 -6.25 15.33
C GLY A 16 1.21 -5.84 14.07
N PRO A 17 0.72 -4.59 13.99
CA PRO A 17 0.09 -4.07 12.79
C PRO A 17 1.08 -4.18 11.63
N VAL A 18 0.87 -5.14 10.73
CA VAL A 18 1.67 -5.29 9.52
C VAL A 18 1.00 -4.48 8.41
N ASN A 19 1.76 -3.62 7.75
CA ASN A 19 1.26 -2.95 6.54
C ASN A 19 0.98 -4.03 5.48
N PRO A 20 -0.19 -4.01 4.82
CA PRO A 20 -0.51 -4.97 3.79
C PRO A 20 0.45 -4.84 2.60
N PRO A 21 0.64 -5.91 1.82
CA PRO A 21 1.44 -5.84 0.60
C PRO A 21 0.86 -4.78 -0.36
N PRO A 22 1.70 -4.12 -1.18
CA PRO A 22 1.24 -3.14 -2.14
C PRO A 22 0.12 -3.69 -3.04
N PRO A 23 -0.88 -2.88 -3.40
CA PRO A 23 -1.97 -3.34 -4.25
C PRO A 23 -1.42 -3.86 -5.58
N GLU A 24 -2.01 -4.94 -6.09
CA GLU A 24 -1.68 -5.44 -7.43
C GLU A 24 -2.03 -4.37 -8.47
N VAL A 25 -1.04 -4.00 -9.29
CA VAL A 25 -1.15 -2.92 -10.31
C VAL A 25 -1.22 -3.45 -11.73
N SER A 26 -0.81 -4.70 -11.96
CA SER A 26 -0.91 -5.39 -13.24
C SER A 26 -1.30 -6.84 -12.99
N ASN A 27 -2.31 -7.31 -13.71
CA ASN A 27 -2.78 -8.68 -13.63
C ASN A 27 -2.76 -9.29 -15.04
N PRO A 28 -1.85 -10.25 -15.33
CA PRO A 28 -1.75 -10.86 -16.67
C PRO A 28 -3.03 -11.58 -17.13
N SER A 29 -3.86 -12.02 -16.18
CA SER A 29 -5.12 -12.71 -16.46
C SER A 29 -6.28 -11.77 -16.79
N LYS A 30 -6.12 -10.45 -16.58
CA LYS A 30 -7.11 -9.44 -16.95
C LYS A 30 -6.52 -8.50 -18.01
N PRO A 31 -6.89 -8.64 -19.29
CA PRO A 31 -6.41 -7.73 -20.30
C PRO A 31 -6.82 -6.30 -19.93
N GLY A 32 -5.84 -5.40 -19.89
CA GLY A 32 -6.07 -3.98 -19.63
C GLY A 32 -7.00 -3.37 -20.68
N ARG A 33 -7.66 -2.27 -20.32
CA ARG A 33 -8.52 -1.52 -21.24
C ARG A 33 -8.00 -0.09 -21.35
N LYS A 34 -7.85 0.40 -22.59
CA LYS A 34 -7.58 1.81 -22.86
C LYS A 34 -8.82 2.43 -23.51
N THR A 35 -9.32 3.50 -22.91
CA THR A 35 -10.44 4.30 -23.44
C THR A 35 -10.06 5.78 -23.39
N ASN A 36 -10.77 6.61 -24.16
CA ASN A 36 -10.64 8.07 -24.11
C ASN A 36 -10.83 8.63 -22.68
N GLN A 37 -11.79 8.09 -21.93
CA GLN A 37 -12.02 8.50 -20.54
C GLN A 37 -10.87 8.08 -19.62
N LEU A 38 -10.35 6.86 -19.75
CA LEU A 38 -9.21 6.41 -18.94
C LEU A 38 -7.93 7.20 -19.27
N GLN A 39 -7.72 7.54 -20.55
CA GLN A 39 -6.64 8.43 -20.97
C GLN A 39 -6.80 9.85 -20.42
N TYR A 40 -8.03 10.39 -20.39
CA TYR A 40 -8.30 11.69 -19.78
C TYR A 40 -8.04 11.65 -18.26
N MET A 41 -8.49 10.60 -17.58
CA MET A 41 -8.22 10.38 -16.16
C MET A 41 -6.72 10.36 -15.87
N GLN A 42 -5.93 9.63 -16.66
CA GLN A 42 -4.48 9.55 -16.51
C GLN A 42 -3.79 10.90 -16.80
N ASN A 43 -4.08 11.50 -17.96
CA ASN A 43 -3.30 12.60 -18.50
C ASN A 43 -3.70 13.97 -17.94
N VAL A 44 -4.94 14.12 -17.48
CA VAL A 44 -5.49 15.40 -17.01
C VAL A 44 -5.80 15.32 -15.52
N VAL A 45 -6.66 14.39 -15.09
CA VAL A 45 -7.17 14.37 -13.70
C VAL A 45 -6.07 13.98 -12.72
N VAL A 46 -5.46 12.80 -12.89
CA VAL A 46 -4.39 12.32 -12.01
C VAL A 46 -3.19 13.26 -12.07
N LYS A 47 -2.83 13.78 -13.26
CA LYS A 47 -1.73 14.73 -13.41
C LYS A 47 -1.98 16.04 -12.66
N THR A 48 -3.20 16.56 -12.68
CA THR A 48 -3.59 17.77 -11.95
C THR A 48 -3.58 17.53 -10.43
N LEU A 49 -4.19 16.44 -9.98
CA LEU A 49 -4.20 16.06 -8.57
C LEU A 49 -2.78 15.83 -8.04
N TRP A 50 -1.90 15.21 -8.83
CA TRP A 50 -0.51 14.97 -8.45
C TRP A 50 0.29 16.25 -8.19
N LYS A 51 -0.05 17.36 -8.86
CA LYS A 51 0.64 18.65 -8.68
C LYS A 51 0.03 19.49 -7.56
N HIS A 52 -1.08 19.06 -6.97
CA HIS A 52 -1.78 19.82 -5.95
C HIS A 52 -0.96 19.86 -4.66
N GLN A 53 -0.96 21.01 -3.97
CA GLN A 53 -0.18 21.22 -2.74
C GLN A 53 -0.50 20.21 -1.62
N PHE A 54 -1.73 19.67 -1.59
CA PHE A 54 -2.18 18.68 -0.60
C PHE A 54 -2.09 17.23 -1.09
N ALA A 55 -1.45 16.99 -2.24
CA ALA A 55 -1.37 15.67 -2.84
C ALA A 55 -0.39 14.74 -2.10
N TRP A 56 0.56 15.32 -1.35
CA TRP A 56 1.69 14.60 -0.77
C TRP A 56 1.32 13.39 0.12
N PRO A 57 0.24 13.38 0.93
CA PRO A 57 -0.12 12.22 1.74
C PRO A 57 -0.63 11.04 0.89
N PHE A 58 -1.06 11.31 -0.35
CA PHE A 58 -1.72 10.33 -1.22
C PHE A 58 -0.79 9.79 -2.31
N TYR A 59 0.49 10.16 -2.33
CA TYR A 59 1.45 9.63 -3.31
C TYR A 59 1.78 8.16 -3.09
N GLN A 60 1.61 7.66 -1.87
CA GLN A 60 1.95 6.31 -1.46
C GLN A 60 0.83 5.75 -0.55
N PRO A 61 0.73 4.42 -0.42
CA PRO A 61 -0.13 3.79 0.58
C PRO A 61 0.16 4.33 1.97
N VAL A 62 -0.88 4.43 2.80
CA VAL A 62 -0.74 4.83 4.21
C VAL A 62 0.11 3.80 4.95
N ASP A 63 1.20 4.26 5.56
CA ASP A 63 2.04 3.47 6.45
C ASP A 63 1.52 3.58 7.88
N ALA A 64 0.71 2.60 8.28
CA ALA A 64 0.05 2.58 9.58
C ALA A 64 1.06 2.46 10.75
N ILE A 65 2.20 1.79 10.52
CA ILE A 65 3.25 1.63 11.53
C ILE A 65 3.95 2.96 11.77
N LYS A 66 4.41 3.61 10.68
CA LYS A 66 5.14 4.88 10.75
C LYS A 66 4.30 6.01 11.35
N LEU A 67 3.00 6.01 11.07
CA LEU A 67 2.07 7.02 11.58
C LEU A 67 1.45 6.65 12.94
N ASN A 68 1.80 5.49 13.50
CA ASN A 68 1.25 4.99 14.76
C ASN A 68 -0.30 4.92 14.74
N LEU A 69 -0.85 4.37 13.66
CA LEU A 69 -2.29 4.18 13.42
C LEU A 69 -2.66 2.69 13.54
N PRO A 70 -2.79 2.13 14.76
CA PRO A 70 -2.92 0.69 14.98
C PRO A 70 -4.22 0.10 14.41
N ASP A 71 -5.25 0.90 14.21
CA ASP A 71 -6.57 0.50 13.73
C ASP A 71 -6.82 0.85 12.25
N TYR A 72 -5.87 1.49 11.56
CA TYR A 72 -6.08 1.96 10.19
C TYR A 72 -6.52 0.84 9.25
N HIS A 73 -5.74 -0.25 9.16
CA HIS A 73 -6.09 -1.41 8.32
C HIS A 73 -7.21 -2.28 8.90
N LYS A 74 -7.58 -2.06 10.17
CA LYS A 74 -8.78 -2.67 10.77
C LYS A 74 -10.04 -1.94 10.29
N ILE A 75 -9.99 -0.62 10.11
CA ILE A 75 -11.14 0.19 9.70
C ILE A 75 -11.21 0.28 8.17
N ILE A 76 -10.10 0.62 7.52
CA ILE A 76 -10.00 0.79 6.06
C ILE A 76 -9.68 -0.55 5.42
N LYS A 77 -10.73 -1.21 4.92
CA LYS A 77 -10.64 -2.56 4.33
C LYS A 77 -10.01 -2.59 2.95
N ASN A 78 -10.19 -1.54 2.16
CA ASN A 78 -9.72 -1.43 0.78
C ASN A 78 -8.87 -0.16 0.63
N PRO A 79 -7.62 -0.14 1.14
CA PRO A 79 -6.75 1.03 1.03
C PRO A 79 -6.44 1.36 -0.44
N MET A 80 -6.32 2.66 -0.75
CA MET A 80 -5.99 3.16 -2.08
C MET A 80 -5.17 4.45 -1.99
N ASP A 81 -4.30 4.66 -2.96
CA ASP A 81 -3.42 5.83 -3.09
C ASP A 81 -3.25 6.23 -4.57
N MET A 82 -2.85 7.47 -4.82
CA MET A 82 -2.65 7.97 -6.19
C MET A 82 -1.48 7.31 -6.91
N GLY A 83 -0.46 6.85 -6.17
CA GLY A 83 0.66 6.10 -6.75
C GLY A 83 0.19 4.80 -7.39
N THR A 84 -0.66 4.05 -6.69
CA THR A 84 -1.32 2.83 -7.19
C THR A 84 -2.26 3.15 -8.35
N ILE A 85 -3.10 4.18 -8.26
CA ILE A 85 -4.00 4.57 -9.36
C ILE A 85 -3.20 4.93 -10.62
N LYS A 86 -2.12 5.70 -10.48
CA LYS A 86 -1.23 6.07 -11.58
C LYS A 86 -0.66 4.82 -12.28
N LYS A 87 -0.10 3.89 -11.51
CA LYS A 87 0.46 2.63 -12.05
C LYS A 87 -0.58 1.74 -12.75
N ARG A 88 -1.84 1.78 -12.32
CA ARG A 88 -2.94 1.01 -12.94
C ARG A 88 -3.45 1.63 -14.25
N LEU A 89 -3.25 2.93 -14.44
CA LEU A 89 -3.66 3.66 -15.65
C LEU A 89 -2.58 3.72 -16.73
N GLU A 90 -1.31 3.44 -16.37
CA GLU A 90 -0.18 3.26 -17.30
C GLU A 90 -0.39 2.04 -18.22
#